data_AF-A0AAW1B4U9-F1
#
_entry.id   AF-A0AAW1B4U9-F1
#
_cell.length_a   1.000
_cell.length_b   1.000
_cell.length_c   1.000
_cell.angle_alpha   90.00
_cell.angle_beta   90.00
_cell.angle_gamma   90.00
#
_symmetry.space_group_name_H-M   'P 1'
#
loop_
_entity.id
_entity.type
_entity.pdbx_description
1 polymer ?
#
loop_
_entity_poly.entity_id
_entity_poly.type
_entity_poly.pdbx_seq_one_letter_code
_entity_poly.pdbx_strand_id
1 'polypeptide(L)'
;MSSGYSDVYWWSIRFYVLDDHHLSDEQKICKNGIVPYPIYAAVDSTKLNAATSEIHSDIWFEFTPHEAGFFNPGAFVDGTLLGSKFENGKLKEKKNEKKMSYLRGLWGSAIANFKEDKRVLIDILKKIISHYLASAEKKGIISHKEITTIINELEESTEKTTTQELGWEFPIQHLGHVDLKDKNMTDKTDIQLADAGIVINSAYPLILRPERKVELILSFDFSEGDCFETIKKASRYCKENNLPFPEIDALNLDKDKENPEDCYIFRGNGGPTVMHFPLFNRVNCAVYEIDEIENVTEIE
;
A
#
# COMPACT_ATOMS: atom_id res chain seq x y z
N MET A 1 10.19 -4.88 25.55
CA MET A 1 8.92 -4.70 24.81
C MET A 1 9.19 -4.59 23.31
N SER A 2 9.66 -5.67 22.66
CA SER A 2 10.10 -5.64 21.24
C SER A 2 9.52 -6.79 20.40
N SER A 3 8.36 -7.33 20.78
CA SER A 3 7.74 -8.51 20.12
C SER A 3 6.54 -8.18 19.24
N GLY A 4 6.08 -6.92 19.17
CA GLY A 4 4.85 -6.58 18.44
C GLY A 4 4.97 -6.67 16.92
N TYR A 5 6.07 -6.17 16.35
CA TYR A 5 6.20 -6.04 14.89
C TYR A 5 6.44 -7.39 14.17
N SER A 6 7.15 -8.33 14.80
CA SER A 6 7.34 -9.67 14.22
C SER A 6 6.04 -10.47 14.21
N ASP A 7 5.24 -10.36 15.26
CA ASP A 7 3.99 -11.11 15.37
C ASP A 7 2.94 -10.61 14.38
N VAL A 8 2.79 -9.28 14.21
CA VAL A 8 1.90 -8.71 13.19
C VAL A 8 2.31 -9.13 11.77
N TYR A 9 3.61 -9.16 11.48
CA TYR A 9 4.15 -9.60 10.20
C TYR A 9 3.85 -11.10 9.94
N TRP A 10 4.07 -11.98 10.92
CA TRP A 10 3.76 -13.41 10.79
C TRP A 10 2.26 -13.72 10.73
N TRP A 11 1.44 -12.97 11.47
CA TRP A 11 -0.01 -13.06 11.39
C TRP A 11 -0.54 -12.58 10.04
N SER A 12 0.00 -11.47 9.52
CA SER A 12 -0.34 -10.99 8.20
C SER A 12 -0.03 -12.05 7.13
N ILE A 13 1.17 -12.65 7.15
CA ILE A 13 1.54 -13.75 6.23
C ILE A 13 0.62 -14.97 6.38
N ARG A 14 0.23 -15.35 7.61
CA ARG A 14 -0.76 -16.44 7.81
C ARG A 14 -2.14 -16.10 7.24
N PHE A 15 -2.61 -14.86 7.40
CA PHE A 15 -3.85 -14.39 6.77
C PHE A 15 -3.73 -14.34 5.24
N TYR A 16 -2.57 -13.95 4.70
CA TYR A 16 -2.31 -13.94 3.26
C TYR A 16 -2.21 -15.35 2.66
N VAL A 17 -1.88 -16.39 3.42
CA VAL A 17 -1.59 -17.73 2.86
C VAL A 17 -2.73 -18.73 3.04
N LEU A 18 -3.62 -18.54 4.02
CA LEU A 18 -4.67 -19.51 4.36
C LEU A 18 -6.06 -19.14 3.85
N ASP A 19 -6.18 -18.03 3.11
CA ASP A 19 -7.45 -17.53 2.64
C ASP A 19 -7.76 -17.98 1.21
N ASP A 20 -8.67 -18.95 1.10
CA ASP A 20 -9.07 -19.62 -0.13
C ASP A 20 -10.33 -19.02 -0.78
N HIS A 21 -10.98 -18.02 -0.17
CA HIS A 21 -12.12 -17.36 -0.80
C HIS A 21 -11.68 -16.47 -1.97
N HIS A 22 -12.62 -16.15 -2.85
CA HIS A 22 -12.40 -15.21 -3.95
C HIS A 22 -13.13 -13.90 -3.68
N LEU A 23 -12.67 -12.79 -4.27
CA LEU A 23 -13.35 -11.50 -4.09
C LEU A 23 -14.82 -11.55 -4.55
N SER A 24 -15.14 -12.38 -5.56
CA SER A 24 -16.53 -12.61 -5.98
C SER A 24 -17.42 -13.26 -4.90
N ASP A 25 -16.86 -13.99 -3.92
CA ASP A 25 -17.64 -14.57 -2.82
C ASP A 25 -18.25 -13.49 -1.91
N GLU A 26 -17.62 -12.31 -1.83
CA GLU A 26 -18.09 -11.18 -1.01
C GLU A 26 -19.39 -10.55 -1.57
N GLN A 27 -19.75 -10.83 -2.83
CA GLN A 27 -21.03 -10.41 -3.41
C GLN A 27 -22.20 -10.87 -2.54
N LYS A 28 -22.12 -12.08 -1.97
CA LYS A 28 -23.18 -12.66 -1.13
C LYS A 28 -23.45 -11.83 0.12
N ILE A 29 -22.39 -11.25 0.68
CA ILE A 29 -22.44 -10.49 1.94
C ILE A 29 -22.94 -9.07 1.66
N CYS A 30 -22.49 -8.49 0.55
CA CYS A 30 -22.81 -7.10 0.19
C CYS A 30 -24.19 -6.94 -0.46
N LYS A 31 -24.78 -8.01 -1.00
CA LYS A 31 -26.02 -7.98 -1.79
C LYS A 31 -27.21 -7.29 -1.09
N ASN A 32 -27.31 -7.45 0.23
CA ASN A 32 -28.45 -6.95 0.99
C ASN A 32 -28.17 -5.61 1.69
N GLY A 33 -27.00 -5.00 1.46
CA GLY A 33 -26.62 -3.73 2.10
C GLY A 33 -26.40 -3.79 3.61
N ILE A 34 -26.21 -5.00 4.17
CA ILE A 34 -25.92 -5.19 5.60
C ILE A 34 -24.51 -4.70 5.94
N VAL A 35 -23.58 -4.84 5.00
CA VAL A 35 -22.21 -4.35 5.11
C VAL A 35 -21.97 -3.27 4.05
N PRO A 36 -21.10 -2.28 4.31
CA PRO A 36 -20.63 -1.35 3.29
C PRO A 36 -20.05 -2.12 2.10
N TYR A 37 -20.25 -1.58 0.89
CA TYR A 37 -19.72 -2.18 -0.33
C TYR A 37 -18.19 -2.01 -0.40
N PRO A 38 -17.40 -3.09 -0.46
CA PRO A 38 -15.96 -2.99 -0.42
C PRO A 38 -15.40 -2.57 -1.79
N ILE A 39 -14.44 -1.64 -1.74
CA ILE A 39 -13.70 -1.14 -2.89
C ILE A 39 -12.22 -1.19 -2.52
N TYR A 40 -11.43 -1.88 -3.32
CA TYR A 40 -9.98 -1.98 -3.15
C TYR A 40 -9.26 -1.31 -4.32
N ALA A 41 -8.00 -0.95 -4.10
CA ALA A 41 -7.24 -0.14 -5.03
C ALA A 41 -5.85 -0.74 -5.31
N ALA A 42 -5.44 -0.65 -6.56
CA ALA A 42 -4.06 -0.74 -6.99
C ALA A 42 -3.76 0.39 -7.98
N VAL A 43 -2.50 0.50 -8.38
CA VAL A 43 -2.03 1.49 -9.37
C VAL A 43 -1.25 0.80 -10.48
N ASP A 44 -1.35 1.33 -11.71
CA ASP A 44 -0.52 0.90 -12.83
C ASP A 44 0.94 1.30 -12.59
N SER A 45 1.78 0.31 -12.28
CA SER A 45 3.18 0.54 -11.94
C SER A 45 3.99 1.09 -13.13
N THR A 46 3.55 0.87 -14.37
CA THR A 46 4.23 1.41 -15.55
C THR A 46 4.09 2.93 -15.68
N LYS A 47 3.16 3.53 -14.92
CA LYS A 47 2.91 4.97 -14.88
C LYS A 47 3.53 5.63 -13.65
N LEU A 48 4.25 4.88 -12.83
CA LEU A 48 5.05 5.45 -11.75
C LEU A 48 6.33 6.00 -12.35
N ASN A 49 6.47 7.33 -12.36
CA ASN A 49 7.70 7.98 -12.78
C ASN A 49 8.36 8.67 -11.59
N ALA A 50 9.44 8.09 -11.06
CA ALA A 50 10.16 8.67 -9.93
C ALA A 50 10.81 10.03 -10.24
N ALA A 51 11.04 10.36 -11.52
CA ALA A 51 11.67 11.61 -11.94
C ALA A 51 10.68 12.78 -12.04
N THR A 52 9.39 12.50 -12.20
CA THR A 52 8.33 13.52 -12.29
C THR A 52 7.34 13.28 -11.16
N SER A 53 7.17 14.23 -10.23
CA SER A 53 6.13 14.14 -9.19
C SER A 53 4.68 14.20 -9.73
N GLU A 54 4.50 13.98 -11.03
CA GLU A 54 3.24 13.96 -11.74
C GLU A 54 2.57 12.60 -11.57
N ILE A 55 1.32 12.60 -11.13
CA ILE A 55 0.52 11.39 -10.97
C ILE A 55 -0.45 11.33 -12.15
N HIS A 56 -0.32 10.29 -12.97
CA HIS A 56 -1.19 10.11 -14.13
C HIS A 56 -2.67 9.96 -13.74
N SER A 57 -3.54 10.59 -14.52
CA SER A 57 -5.00 10.60 -14.31
C SER A 57 -5.66 9.23 -14.43
N ASP A 58 -5.02 8.29 -15.11
CA ASP A 58 -5.50 6.97 -15.48
C ASP A 58 -4.65 5.86 -14.81
N ILE A 59 -4.03 6.19 -13.67
CA ILE A 59 -3.16 5.27 -12.93
C ILE A 59 -3.94 4.27 -12.06
N TRP A 60 -5.15 4.61 -11.60
CA TRP A 60 -5.86 3.84 -10.59
C TRP A 60 -6.63 2.66 -11.18
N PHE A 61 -6.42 1.50 -10.57
CA PHE A 61 -7.14 0.27 -10.84
C PHE A 61 -8.01 -0.08 -9.62
N GLU A 62 -9.29 -0.27 -9.88
CA GLU A 62 -10.31 -0.57 -8.88
C GLU A 62 -10.63 -2.06 -8.86
N PHE A 63 -10.89 -2.59 -7.67
CA PHE A 63 -11.44 -3.92 -7.48
C PHE A 63 -12.66 -3.85 -6.59
N THR A 64 -13.70 -4.56 -6.98
CA THR A 64 -14.91 -4.74 -6.21
C THR A 64 -15.36 -6.20 -6.31
N PRO A 65 -16.31 -6.66 -5.48
CA PRO A 65 -16.85 -8.01 -5.61
C PRO A 65 -17.42 -8.34 -7.00
N HIS A 66 -17.86 -7.34 -7.78
CA HIS A 66 -18.53 -7.54 -9.07
C HIS A 66 -17.61 -7.29 -10.27
N GLU A 67 -16.77 -6.27 -10.19
CA GLU A 67 -15.95 -5.82 -11.32
C GLU A 67 -14.58 -5.33 -10.88
N ALA A 68 -13.63 -5.37 -11.82
CA ALA A 68 -12.28 -4.89 -11.63
C ALA A 68 -11.80 -4.19 -12.90
N GLY A 69 -11.08 -3.06 -12.76
CA GLY A 69 -10.72 -2.26 -13.93
C GLY A 69 -10.19 -0.87 -13.65
N PHE A 70 -9.79 -0.18 -14.72
CA PHE A 70 -9.38 1.22 -14.64
C PHE A 70 -10.60 2.14 -14.67
N PHE A 71 -10.80 2.94 -13.62
CA PHE A 71 -11.93 3.87 -13.59
C PHE A 71 -11.83 4.95 -14.67
N ASN A 72 -10.61 5.32 -15.05
CA ASN A 72 -10.28 6.15 -16.20
C ASN A 72 -9.35 5.31 -17.10
N PRO A 73 -9.79 4.86 -18.29
CA PRO A 73 -10.89 5.42 -19.10
C PRO A 73 -12.30 4.84 -18.86
N GLY A 74 -12.53 4.01 -17.84
CA GLY A 74 -13.84 3.37 -17.61
C GLY A 74 -13.88 1.94 -18.15
N ALA A 75 -12.82 1.21 -17.84
CA ALA A 75 -12.36 0.00 -18.49
C ALA A 75 -12.45 -1.18 -17.51
N PHE A 76 -13.59 -1.88 -17.49
CA PHE A 76 -13.89 -2.89 -16.47
C PHE A 76 -14.20 -4.27 -17.06
N VAL A 77 -13.87 -5.30 -16.28
CA VAL A 77 -14.27 -6.69 -16.51
C VAL A 77 -14.99 -7.22 -15.27
N ASP A 78 -15.79 -8.27 -15.43
CA ASP A 78 -16.31 -9.06 -14.30
C ASP A 78 -15.14 -9.56 -13.44
N GLY A 79 -15.24 -9.41 -12.12
CA GLY A 79 -14.18 -9.76 -11.17
C GLY A 79 -13.71 -11.22 -11.30
N THR A 80 -14.62 -12.14 -11.67
CA THR A 80 -14.32 -13.56 -11.87
C THR A 80 -13.46 -13.83 -13.13
N LEU A 81 -13.39 -12.85 -14.04
CA LEU A 81 -12.59 -12.92 -15.25
C LEU A 81 -11.23 -12.21 -15.11
N LEU A 82 -10.95 -11.59 -13.97
CA LEU A 82 -9.69 -10.91 -13.71
C LEU A 82 -8.49 -11.85 -13.91
N GLY A 83 -7.57 -11.48 -14.81
CA GLY A 83 -6.40 -12.28 -15.21
C GLY A 83 -6.66 -13.28 -16.35
N SER A 84 -7.88 -13.34 -16.87
CA SER A 84 -8.19 -13.98 -18.16
C SER A 84 -7.63 -13.18 -19.33
N LYS A 85 -7.54 -13.78 -20.51
CA LYS A 85 -7.08 -13.09 -21.73
C LYS A 85 -8.28 -12.60 -22.53
N PHE A 86 -8.27 -11.33 -22.91
CA PHE A 86 -9.24 -10.72 -23.81
C PHE A 86 -8.56 -10.29 -25.10
N GLU A 87 -9.32 -10.10 -26.17
CA GLU A 87 -8.84 -9.51 -27.43
C GLU A 87 -10.02 -8.74 -28.04
N ASN A 88 -9.83 -7.46 -28.38
CA ASN A 88 -10.90 -6.56 -28.83
C ASN A 88 -12.14 -6.57 -27.91
N GLY A 89 -11.93 -6.50 -26.60
CA GLY A 89 -12.98 -6.55 -25.58
C GLY A 89 -13.74 -7.89 -25.46
N LYS A 90 -13.27 -8.95 -26.13
CA LYS A 90 -13.89 -10.29 -26.09
C LYS A 90 -12.99 -11.28 -25.37
N LEU A 91 -13.58 -12.07 -24.47
CA LEU A 91 -12.87 -13.14 -23.76
C LEU A 91 -12.34 -14.17 -24.77
N LYS A 92 -11.03 -14.42 -24.72
CA LYS A 92 -10.34 -15.43 -25.55
C LYS A 92 -9.92 -16.65 -24.76
N GLU A 93 -9.42 -16.45 -23.55
CA GLU A 93 -9.01 -17.54 -22.68
C GLU A 93 -9.44 -17.23 -21.25
N LYS A 94 -10.40 -18.00 -20.73
CA LYS A 94 -10.80 -17.92 -19.33
C LYS A 94 -9.71 -18.53 -18.45
N LYS A 95 -9.27 -17.77 -17.45
CA LYS A 95 -8.42 -18.26 -16.36
C LYS A 95 -9.28 -18.43 -15.09
N ASN A 96 -8.74 -19.16 -14.11
CA ASN A 96 -9.35 -19.23 -12.80
C ASN A 96 -9.27 -17.84 -12.13
N GLU A 97 -10.33 -17.51 -11.39
CA GLU A 97 -10.36 -16.30 -10.58
C GLU A 97 -9.18 -16.28 -9.60
N LYS A 98 -8.66 -15.08 -9.33
CA LYS A 98 -7.59 -14.90 -8.36
C LYS A 98 -8.14 -15.10 -6.95
N LYS A 99 -7.43 -15.87 -6.14
CA LYS A 99 -7.74 -16.02 -4.71
C LYS A 99 -7.57 -14.68 -3.99
N MET A 100 -8.34 -14.48 -2.92
CA MET A 100 -8.23 -13.27 -2.10
C MET A 100 -6.82 -13.09 -1.53
N SER A 101 -6.16 -14.18 -1.13
CA SER A 101 -4.75 -14.22 -0.74
C SER A 101 -3.82 -13.50 -1.73
N TYR A 102 -4.01 -13.77 -3.04
CA TYR A 102 -3.25 -13.12 -4.11
C TYR A 102 -3.56 -11.63 -4.20
N LEU A 103 -4.83 -11.25 -4.17
CA LEU A 103 -5.27 -9.86 -4.28
C LEU A 103 -4.80 -9.01 -3.10
N ARG A 104 -4.88 -9.54 -1.88
CA ARG A 104 -4.32 -8.87 -0.71
C ARG A 104 -2.80 -8.69 -0.88
N GLY A 105 -2.09 -9.71 -1.37
CA GLY A 105 -0.65 -9.60 -1.65
C GLY A 105 -0.31 -8.53 -2.69
N LEU A 106 -1.19 -8.30 -3.66
CA LEU A 106 -1.11 -7.16 -4.59
C LEU A 106 -1.32 -5.83 -3.86
N TRP A 107 -2.38 -5.70 -3.08
CA TRP A 107 -2.72 -4.44 -2.40
C TRP A 107 -1.74 -4.05 -1.30
N GLY A 108 -0.93 -4.97 -0.78
CA GLY A 108 0.15 -4.72 0.17
C GLY A 108 1.55 -4.81 -0.42
N SER A 109 1.67 -4.72 -1.75
CA SER A 109 2.95 -4.93 -2.45
C SER A 109 3.96 -3.81 -2.24
N ALA A 110 3.63 -2.69 -1.58
CA ALA A 110 4.60 -1.65 -1.25
C ALA A 110 5.78 -2.24 -0.45
N ILE A 111 5.48 -3.14 0.50
CA ILE A 111 6.47 -3.87 1.32
C ILE A 111 7.44 -4.69 0.46
N ALA A 112 7.00 -5.17 -0.71
CA ALA A 112 7.87 -5.88 -1.65
C ALA A 112 8.79 -4.93 -2.44
N ASN A 113 8.38 -3.68 -2.68
CA ASN A 113 9.20 -2.65 -3.31
C ASN A 113 10.32 -2.14 -2.38
N PHE A 114 10.11 -2.18 -1.05
CA PHE A 114 11.18 -2.00 -0.04
C PHE A 114 12.30 -3.06 -0.13
N LYS A 115 12.25 -4.05 -1.03
CA LYS A 115 13.42 -4.89 -1.34
C LYS A 115 14.54 -4.13 -2.05
N GLU A 116 14.24 -3.03 -2.74
CA GLU A 116 15.30 -2.12 -3.20
C GLU A 116 15.99 -1.44 -1.99
N ASP A 117 15.25 -1.14 -0.91
CA ASP A 117 15.81 -0.69 0.39
C ASP A 117 16.54 -1.79 1.17
N LYS A 118 16.24 -3.08 0.95
CA LYS A 118 17.08 -4.18 1.50
C LYS A 118 18.52 -4.09 1.00
N ARG A 119 18.76 -3.63 -0.24
CA ARG A 119 20.14 -3.39 -0.73
C ARG A 119 20.81 -2.27 0.05
N VAL A 120 20.07 -1.20 0.38
CA VAL A 120 20.56 -0.06 1.18
C VAL A 120 20.85 -0.48 2.62
N LEU A 121 19.99 -1.27 3.26
CA LEU A 121 20.21 -1.85 4.59
C LEU A 121 21.41 -2.80 4.61
N ILE A 122 21.55 -3.66 3.59
CA ILE A 122 22.71 -4.52 3.39
C ILE A 122 23.98 -3.67 3.21
N ASP A 123 23.93 -2.59 2.44
CA ASP A 123 25.07 -1.69 2.25
C ASP A 123 25.46 -0.94 3.52
N ILE A 124 24.50 -0.54 4.37
CA ILE A 124 24.76 0.05 5.68
C ILE A 124 25.41 -0.99 6.61
N LEU A 125 24.89 -2.21 6.65
CA LEU A 125 25.48 -3.34 7.39
C LEU A 125 26.90 -3.64 6.90
N LYS A 126 27.14 -3.66 5.58
CA LYS A 126 28.47 -3.83 4.97
C LYS A 126 29.45 -2.75 5.41
N LYS A 127 29.01 -1.48 5.47
CA LYS A 127 29.83 -0.36 5.94
C LYS A 127 30.20 -0.49 7.41
N ILE A 128 29.24 -0.88 8.25
CA ILE A 128 29.47 -1.11 9.69
C ILE A 128 30.43 -2.28 9.90
N ILE A 129 30.18 -3.43 9.27
CA ILE A 129 31.02 -4.63 9.39
C ILE A 129 32.45 -4.36 8.90
N SER A 130 32.60 -3.71 7.74
CA SER A 130 33.91 -3.32 7.20
C SER A 130 34.68 -2.42 8.16
N HIS A 131 34.00 -1.51 8.86
CA HIS A 131 34.62 -0.62 9.85
C HIS A 131 35.14 -1.40 11.07
N TYR A 132 34.36 -2.35 11.59
CA TYR A 132 34.76 -3.19 12.72
C TYR A 132 35.89 -4.16 12.34
N LEU A 133 35.84 -4.76 11.15
CA LEU A 133 36.87 -5.68 10.66
C LEU A 133 38.22 -4.97 10.45
N ALA A 134 38.22 -3.76 9.89
CA ALA A 134 39.44 -2.95 9.77
C ALA A 134 40.05 -2.57 11.14
N SER A 135 39.22 -2.41 12.18
CA SER A 135 39.68 -2.18 13.55
C SER A 135 40.28 -3.44 14.19
N ALA A 136 39.66 -4.60 13.94
CA ALA A 136 40.16 -5.90 14.41
C ALA A 136 41.47 -6.31 13.73
N GLU A 137 41.63 -5.99 12.44
CA GLU A 137 42.86 -6.20 11.66
C GLU A 137 44.03 -5.41 12.23
N LYS A 138 43.82 -4.11 12.51
CA LYS A 138 44.84 -3.25 13.13
C LYS A 138 45.27 -3.72 14.51
N LYS A 139 44.39 -4.44 15.22
CA LYS A 139 44.68 -5.04 16.53
C LYS A 139 45.29 -6.45 16.43
N GLY A 140 45.50 -6.96 15.21
CA GLY A 140 46.06 -8.29 14.97
C GLY A 140 45.14 -9.44 15.40
N ILE A 141 43.85 -9.17 15.62
CA ILE A 141 42.87 -10.15 16.09
C ILE A 141 42.41 -11.06 14.94
N ILE A 142 42.38 -10.51 13.72
CA ILE A 142 41.96 -11.21 12.51
C ILE A 142 42.88 -10.81 11.36
N SER A 143 43.18 -11.74 10.46
CA SER A 143 44.01 -11.47 9.28
C SER A 143 43.17 -10.89 8.13
N HIS A 144 43.82 -10.14 7.24
CA HIS A 144 43.19 -9.61 6.03
C HIS A 144 42.46 -10.70 5.22
N LYS A 145 43.05 -11.89 5.15
CA LYS A 145 42.50 -13.04 4.41
C LYS A 145 41.19 -13.55 5.01
N GLU A 146 41.08 -13.56 6.34
CA GLU A 146 39.86 -13.96 7.05
C GLU A 146 38.75 -12.92 6.86
N ILE A 147 39.11 -11.62 6.85
CA ILE A 147 38.17 -10.53 6.54
C ILE A 147 37.58 -10.70 5.14
N THR A 148 38.42 -10.92 4.13
CA THR A 148 37.97 -11.12 2.74
C THR A 148 37.05 -12.34 2.62
N THR A 149 37.34 -13.40 3.37
CA THR A 149 36.51 -14.62 3.38
C THR A 149 35.12 -14.34 3.96
N ILE A 150 35.05 -13.65 5.10
CA ILE A 150 33.76 -13.29 5.75
C ILE A 150 32.92 -12.38 4.85
N ILE A 151 33.55 -11.41 4.16
CA ILE A 151 32.84 -10.52 3.24
C ILE A 151 32.27 -11.33 2.06
N ASN A 152 33.07 -12.20 1.45
CA ASN A 152 32.63 -13.01 0.32
C ASN A 152 31.50 -13.99 0.70
N GLU A 153 31.57 -14.60 1.89
CA GLU A 153 30.50 -15.48 2.41
C GLU A 153 29.20 -14.71 2.67
N LEU A 154 29.28 -13.48 3.17
CA LEU A 154 28.13 -12.59 3.32
C LEU A 154 27.53 -12.23 1.96
N GLU A 155 28.35 -11.92 0.95
CA GLU A 155 27.91 -11.63 -0.42
C GLU A 155 27.17 -12.83 -1.03
N GLU A 156 27.78 -14.01 -0.97
CA GLU A 156 27.21 -15.24 -1.54
C GLU A 156 25.92 -15.68 -0.82
N SER A 157 25.82 -15.44 0.49
CA SER A 157 24.60 -15.67 1.27
C SER A 157 23.47 -14.73 0.85
N THR A 158 23.76 -13.43 0.68
CA THR A 158 22.76 -12.44 0.24
C THR A 158 22.24 -12.69 -1.18
N GLU A 159 23.07 -13.18 -2.10
CA GLU A 159 22.64 -13.55 -3.46
C GLU A 159 21.79 -14.83 -3.49
N LYS A 160 22.12 -15.84 -2.67
CA LYS A 160 21.35 -17.09 -2.56
C LYS A 160 19.98 -16.89 -1.92
N THR A 161 19.86 -16.07 -0.87
CA THR A 161 18.55 -15.74 -0.28
C THR A 161 17.65 -14.95 -1.25
N THR A 162 18.25 -14.14 -2.14
CA THR A 162 17.53 -13.37 -3.16
C THR A 162 16.97 -14.24 -4.28
N THR A 163 17.61 -15.38 -4.58
CA THR A 163 17.26 -16.24 -5.72
C THR A 163 16.53 -17.52 -5.32
N GLN A 164 16.69 -18.03 -4.09
CA GLN A 164 16.26 -19.39 -3.74
C GLN A 164 15.11 -19.48 -2.74
N GLU A 165 14.86 -18.47 -1.90
CA GLU A 165 13.77 -18.49 -0.91
C GLU A 165 12.44 -17.89 -1.41
N LEU A 166 12.44 -17.28 -2.59
CA LEU A 166 11.24 -16.77 -3.21
C LEU A 166 11.22 -17.16 -4.69
N GLY A 167 10.87 -18.41 -4.98
CA GLY A 167 10.21 -18.79 -6.25
C GLY A 167 8.89 -18.03 -6.53
N TRP A 168 8.64 -16.98 -5.75
CA TRP A 168 7.77 -15.86 -6.00
C TRP A 168 8.64 -14.76 -6.63
N GLU A 169 8.76 -14.76 -7.96
CA GLU A 169 8.82 -13.48 -8.67
C GLU A 169 7.58 -12.71 -8.20
N PHE A 170 7.70 -11.89 -7.16
CA PHE A 170 6.58 -11.09 -6.67
C PHE A 170 6.29 -10.10 -7.79
N PRO A 171 5.24 -10.34 -8.57
CA PRO A 171 5.33 -9.98 -9.95
C PRO A 171 4.99 -8.50 -10.02
N ILE A 172 5.72 -7.79 -10.87
CA ILE A 172 5.04 -6.95 -11.84
C ILE A 172 3.83 -7.78 -12.35
N GLN A 173 2.64 -7.52 -11.82
CA GLN A 173 1.55 -8.50 -11.90
C GLN A 173 0.90 -8.45 -13.27
N HIS A 174 1.32 -9.34 -14.17
CA HIS A 174 0.84 -9.46 -15.54
C HIS A 174 -0.64 -9.89 -15.54
N LEU A 175 -1.52 -8.89 -15.55
CA LEU A 175 -2.93 -9.06 -15.81
C LEU A 175 -3.10 -9.05 -17.32
N GLY A 176 -3.38 -10.22 -17.89
CA GLY A 176 -3.38 -10.45 -19.34
C GLY A 176 -4.26 -9.46 -20.12
N HIS A 177 -3.91 -9.30 -21.39
CA HIS A 177 -4.48 -8.43 -22.43
C HIS A 177 -5.90 -7.90 -22.15
N VAL A 178 -6.01 -6.59 -21.94
CA VAL A 178 -7.27 -5.83 -21.90
C VAL A 178 -7.24 -4.82 -23.04
N ASP A 179 -7.63 -5.27 -24.22
CA ASP A 179 -7.76 -4.44 -25.41
C ASP A 179 -9.12 -3.73 -25.39
N LEU A 180 -9.11 -2.46 -25.01
CA LEU A 180 -10.26 -1.55 -25.02
C LEU A 180 -10.01 -0.46 -26.04
N LYS A 181 -11.09 0.10 -26.62
CA LYS A 181 -11.09 1.09 -27.72
C LYS A 181 -10.27 2.38 -27.49
N ASP A 182 -9.60 2.52 -26.35
CA ASP A 182 -8.61 3.54 -26.08
C ASP A 182 -7.23 3.09 -26.61
N LYS A 183 -6.69 3.83 -27.59
CA LYS A 183 -5.40 3.52 -28.22
C LYS A 183 -4.22 3.43 -27.24
N ASN A 184 -4.32 4.02 -26.05
CA ASN A 184 -3.29 3.93 -25.02
C ASN A 184 -3.33 2.59 -24.25
N MET A 185 -4.45 1.86 -24.33
CA MET A 185 -4.67 0.57 -23.68
C MET A 185 -4.66 -0.61 -24.66
N THR A 186 -4.95 -0.39 -25.95
CA THR A 186 -4.96 -1.43 -27.01
C THR A 186 -3.61 -2.16 -27.16
N ASP A 187 -2.50 -1.46 -26.87
CA ASP A 187 -1.15 -1.95 -27.18
C ASP A 187 -0.47 -2.64 -25.98
N LYS A 188 -1.11 -2.65 -24.79
CA LYS A 188 -0.55 -3.33 -23.61
C LYS A 188 -0.90 -4.82 -23.63
N THR A 189 0.12 -5.67 -23.73
CA THR A 189 -0.04 -7.13 -23.61
C THR A 189 -0.32 -7.55 -22.17
N ASP A 190 0.21 -6.78 -21.22
CA ASP A 190 0.15 -7.08 -19.78
C ASP A 190 -0.03 -5.77 -18.98
N ILE A 191 -1.06 -5.73 -18.15
CA ILE A 191 -1.24 -4.69 -17.13
C ILE A 191 -0.29 -5.03 -15.98
N GLN A 192 0.37 -4.02 -15.39
CA GLN A 192 1.25 -4.19 -14.24
C GLN A 192 0.68 -3.40 -13.07
N LEU A 193 0.30 -4.10 -11.99
CA LEU A 193 -0.29 -3.44 -10.83
C LEU A 193 0.63 -3.48 -9.61
N ALA A 194 0.57 -2.43 -8.80
CA ALA A 194 1.23 -2.31 -7.51
C ALA A 194 0.30 -1.67 -6.47
N ASP A 195 0.73 -1.74 -5.22
CA ASP A 195 0.09 -1.10 -4.07
C ASP A 195 -0.15 0.40 -4.31
N ALA A 196 -1.41 0.81 -4.10
CA ALA A 196 -1.84 2.19 -4.28
C ALA A 196 -1.21 3.17 -3.27
N GLY A 197 -0.77 2.68 -2.11
CA GLY A 197 -0.10 3.46 -1.08
C GLY A 197 1.20 4.11 -1.55
N ILE A 198 1.80 3.61 -2.64
CA ILE A 198 2.95 4.23 -3.31
C ILE A 198 2.60 5.62 -3.87
N VAL A 199 1.34 5.85 -4.25
CA VAL A 199 0.86 7.09 -4.88
C VAL A 199 0.15 7.98 -3.86
N ILE A 200 -0.97 7.48 -3.31
CA ILE A 200 -1.72 8.13 -2.24
C ILE A 200 -2.18 7.03 -1.30
N ASN A 201 -1.86 7.14 0.00
CA ASN A 201 -2.14 6.13 1.03
C ASN A 201 -3.64 5.89 1.32
N SER A 202 -4.53 6.53 0.57
CA SER A 202 -5.97 6.32 0.60
C SER A 202 -6.54 6.53 -0.80
N ALA A 203 -7.37 5.59 -1.23
CA ALA A 203 -7.93 5.56 -2.58
C ALA A 203 -9.13 6.52 -2.77
N TYR A 204 -8.97 7.79 -2.37
CA TYR A 204 -9.98 8.83 -2.61
C TYR A 204 -10.46 8.88 -4.07
N PRO A 205 -9.59 8.80 -5.09
CA PRO A 205 -10.03 8.91 -6.48
C PRO A 205 -11.08 7.88 -6.88
N LEU A 206 -11.02 6.66 -6.33
CA LEU A 206 -12.00 5.63 -6.61
C LEU A 206 -13.37 6.06 -6.08
N ILE A 207 -13.49 6.41 -4.81
CA ILE A 207 -14.79 6.76 -4.21
C ILE A 207 -15.42 8.02 -4.82
N LEU A 208 -14.63 8.89 -5.44
CA LEU A 208 -15.07 10.15 -6.07
C LEU A 208 -15.65 9.99 -7.48
N ARG A 209 -15.79 8.75 -7.98
CA ARG A 209 -16.54 8.47 -9.21
C ARG A 209 -17.92 9.15 -9.17
N PRO A 210 -18.30 9.96 -10.18
CA PRO A 210 -19.57 10.71 -10.17
C PRO A 210 -20.81 9.83 -9.97
N GLU A 211 -20.76 8.58 -10.45
CA GLU A 211 -21.86 7.62 -10.33
C GLU A 211 -22.16 7.25 -8.87
N ARG A 212 -21.17 7.36 -7.98
CA ARG A 212 -21.29 6.99 -6.56
C ARG A 212 -22.00 8.04 -5.73
N LYS A 213 -22.04 9.30 -6.18
CA LYS A 213 -22.72 10.43 -5.51
C LYS A 213 -22.37 10.52 -4.01
N VAL A 214 -21.09 10.37 -3.69
CA VAL A 214 -20.62 10.42 -2.29
C VAL A 214 -20.75 11.84 -1.75
N GLU A 215 -21.43 11.99 -0.61
CA GLU A 215 -21.64 13.28 0.07
C GLU A 215 -20.78 13.44 1.33
N LEU A 216 -20.38 12.32 1.94
CA LEU A 216 -19.58 12.29 3.17
C LEU A 216 -18.52 11.20 3.07
N ILE A 217 -17.29 11.53 3.42
CA ILE A 217 -16.15 10.62 3.50
C ILE A 217 -15.63 10.64 4.93
N LEU A 218 -15.61 9.47 5.57
CA LEU A 218 -14.91 9.27 6.84
C LEU A 218 -13.54 8.70 6.53
N SER A 219 -12.50 9.50 6.74
CA SER A 219 -11.12 9.19 6.40
C SER A 219 -10.33 8.88 7.65
N PHE A 220 -9.91 7.63 7.80
CA PHE A 220 -9.04 7.20 8.89
C PHE A 220 -7.62 7.09 8.35
N ASP A 221 -6.71 7.91 8.89
CA ASP A 221 -5.33 7.96 8.43
C ASP A 221 -4.41 7.24 9.42
N PHE A 222 -3.70 6.24 8.89
CA PHE A 222 -2.76 5.39 9.62
C PHE A 222 -1.31 5.61 9.15
N SER A 223 -1.05 6.72 8.45
CA SER A 223 0.27 7.00 7.88
C SER A 223 1.30 7.24 8.98
N GLU A 224 2.51 6.75 8.75
CA GLU A 224 3.66 7.07 9.59
C GLU A 224 4.17 8.48 9.22
N GLY A 225 4.41 9.33 10.22
CA GLY A 225 4.88 10.69 10.01
C GLY A 225 3.76 11.73 9.86
N ASP A 226 3.63 12.35 8.69
CA ASP A 226 2.67 13.43 8.44
C ASP A 226 1.26 12.89 8.19
N CYS A 227 0.41 12.91 9.22
CA CYS A 227 -0.99 12.44 9.12
C CYS A 227 -1.83 13.21 8.08
N PHE A 228 -1.39 14.40 7.63
CA PHE A 228 -2.09 15.17 6.62
C PHE A 228 -1.52 14.99 5.21
N GLU A 229 -0.43 14.25 5.03
CA GLU A 229 0.18 14.04 3.71
C GLU A 229 -0.80 13.41 2.72
N THR A 230 -1.52 12.37 3.14
CA THR A 230 -2.50 11.67 2.31
C THR A 230 -3.58 12.61 1.79
N ILE A 231 -4.18 13.43 2.68
CA ILE A 231 -5.26 14.33 2.29
C ILE A 231 -4.76 15.52 1.45
N LYS A 232 -3.55 16.03 1.72
CA LYS A 232 -2.90 17.05 0.88
C LYS A 232 -2.64 16.53 -0.54
N LYS A 233 -2.09 15.31 -0.66
CA LYS A 233 -1.87 14.65 -1.98
C LYS A 233 -3.18 14.39 -2.70
N ALA A 234 -4.20 13.88 -2.00
CA ALA A 234 -5.54 13.67 -2.56
C ALA A 234 -6.15 14.97 -3.08
N SER A 235 -6.08 16.06 -2.31
CA SER A 235 -6.57 17.37 -2.75
C SER A 235 -5.88 17.87 -4.02
N ARG A 236 -4.55 17.70 -4.13
CA ARG A 236 -3.81 18.08 -5.33
C ARG A 236 -4.23 17.24 -6.53
N TYR A 237 -4.23 15.92 -6.37
CA TYR A 237 -4.63 14.99 -7.44
C TYR A 237 -6.06 15.29 -7.92
N CYS A 238 -7.01 15.48 -7.01
CA CYS A 238 -8.39 15.75 -7.38
C CYS A 238 -8.52 17.08 -8.14
N LYS A 239 -7.79 18.12 -7.72
CA LYS A 239 -7.76 19.42 -8.42
C LYS A 239 -7.21 19.29 -9.84
N GLU A 240 -6.10 18.58 -10.01
CA GLU A 240 -5.46 18.35 -11.32
C GLU A 240 -6.35 17.52 -12.27
N ASN A 241 -7.16 16.62 -11.71
CA ASN A 241 -8.02 15.70 -12.45
C ASN A 241 -9.49 16.13 -12.51
N ASN A 242 -9.81 17.35 -12.06
CA ASN A 242 -11.18 17.88 -12.02
C ASN A 242 -12.18 16.97 -11.26
N LEU A 243 -11.73 16.31 -10.21
CA LEU A 243 -12.57 15.52 -9.31
C LEU A 243 -13.11 16.40 -8.16
N PRO A 244 -14.37 16.22 -7.75
CA PRO A 244 -14.96 17.00 -6.66
C PRO A 244 -14.32 16.61 -5.33
N PHE A 245 -13.59 17.54 -4.70
CA PHE A 245 -12.95 17.34 -3.40
C PHE A 245 -12.93 18.67 -2.63
N PRO A 246 -13.04 18.67 -1.29
CA PRO A 246 -12.96 19.92 -0.52
C PRO A 246 -11.58 20.57 -0.66
N GLU A 247 -11.55 21.90 -0.58
CA GLU A 247 -10.29 22.64 -0.54
C GLU A 247 -9.55 22.38 0.78
N ILE A 248 -8.25 22.09 0.70
CA ILE A 248 -7.41 21.81 1.85
C ILE A 248 -6.39 22.95 2.01
N ASP A 249 -6.47 23.66 3.12
CA ASP A 249 -5.46 24.65 3.52
C ASP A 249 -4.25 23.94 4.15
N ALA A 250 -3.31 23.54 3.29
CA ALA A 250 -2.11 22.81 3.70
C ALA A 250 -1.26 23.59 4.72
N LEU A 251 -1.15 24.91 4.59
CA LEU A 251 -0.33 25.75 5.47
C LEU A 251 -0.90 25.80 6.89
N ASN A 252 -2.23 25.77 7.01
CA ASN A 252 -2.86 25.71 8.32
C ASN A 252 -2.70 24.33 8.97
N LEU A 253 -2.85 23.25 8.19
CA LEU A 253 -2.67 21.88 8.69
C LEU A 253 -1.22 21.59 9.15
N ASP A 254 -0.22 22.19 8.49
CA ASP A 254 1.18 22.02 8.88
C ASP A 254 1.46 22.50 10.32
N LYS A 255 0.64 23.41 10.88
CA LYS A 255 0.78 23.88 12.26
C LYS A 255 0.39 22.81 13.29
N ASP A 256 -0.53 21.93 12.90
CA ASP A 256 -1.08 20.91 13.79
C ASP A 256 -0.36 19.56 13.64
N LYS A 257 0.56 19.43 12.68
CA LYS A 257 1.22 18.17 12.33
C LYS A 257 1.87 17.43 13.51
N GLU A 258 2.55 18.17 14.39
CA GLU A 258 3.24 17.59 15.56
C GLU A 258 2.28 17.23 16.69
N ASN A 259 1.09 17.83 16.69
CA ASN A 259 0.13 17.66 17.76
C ASN A 259 -1.29 17.79 17.17
N PRO A 260 -1.78 16.80 16.41
CA PRO A 260 -3.04 16.93 15.71
C PRO A 260 -4.22 16.70 16.65
N GLU A 261 -5.35 17.32 16.34
CA GLU A 261 -6.66 17.04 16.95
C GLU A 261 -7.19 15.67 16.47
N ASP A 262 -8.21 15.16 17.14
CA ASP A 262 -8.82 13.85 16.85
C ASP A 262 -9.64 13.83 15.55
N CYS A 263 -10.17 14.98 15.13
CA CYS A 263 -10.98 15.10 13.92
C CYS A 263 -10.84 16.46 13.23
N TYR A 264 -10.73 16.43 11.90
CA TYR A 264 -10.74 17.59 11.03
C TYR A 264 -11.88 17.50 10.03
N ILE A 265 -12.67 18.56 9.88
CA ILE A 265 -13.83 18.59 8.97
C ILE A 265 -13.56 19.56 7.81
N PHE A 266 -13.45 18.99 6.60
CA PHE A 266 -13.28 19.74 5.36
C PHE A 266 -14.59 19.71 4.57
N ARG A 267 -15.31 20.84 4.56
CA ARG A 267 -16.62 20.93 3.89
C ARG A 267 -16.44 21.10 2.38
N GLY A 268 -17.09 20.22 1.62
CA GLY A 268 -17.13 20.33 0.16
C GLY A 268 -18.10 21.42 -0.31
N ASN A 269 -17.74 22.13 -1.38
CA ASN A 269 -18.64 23.05 -2.08
C ASN A 269 -19.15 22.38 -3.37
N GLY A 270 -20.33 21.76 -3.31
CA GLY A 270 -20.87 20.96 -4.42
C GLY A 270 -20.17 19.60 -4.62
N GLY A 271 -19.37 19.16 -3.64
CA GLY A 271 -18.70 17.86 -3.55
C GLY A 271 -18.75 17.30 -2.14
N PRO A 272 -18.10 16.16 -1.86
CA PRO A 272 -18.18 15.50 -0.56
C PRO A 272 -17.57 16.35 0.56
N THR A 273 -18.14 16.22 1.75
CA THR A 273 -17.47 16.62 3.00
C THR A 273 -16.54 15.50 3.45
N VAL A 274 -15.32 15.84 3.86
CA VAL A 274 -14.35 14.87 4.39
C VAL A 274 -14.18 15.12 5.89
N MET A 275 -14.47 14.11 6.70
CA MET A 275 -14.06 14.05 8.10
C MET A 275 -12.80 13.19 8.18
N HIS A 276 -11.70 13.79 8.61
CA HIS A 276 -10.39 13.15 8.66
C HIS A 276 -9.98 12.92 10.10
N PHE A 277 -9.57 11.69 10.40
CA PHE A 277 -9.26 11.18 11.73
C PHE A 277 -7.81 10.65 11.73
N PRO A 278 -6.84 11.44 12.20
CA PRO A 278 -5.48 10.97 12.42
C PRO A 278 -5.44 9.89 13.51
N LEU A 279 -4.75 8.77 13.26
CA LEU A 279 -4.60 7.69 14.25
C LEU A 279 -3.97 8.21 15.56
N PHE A 280 -2.80 8.86 15.43
CA PHE A 280 -2.07 9.45 16.55
C PHE A 280 -2.48 10.91 16.68
N ASN A 281 -3.16 11.24 17.77
CA ASN A 281 -3.68 12.59 18.04
C ASN A 281 -3.70 12.87 19.55
N ARG A 282 -3.97 14.13 19.92
CA ARG A 282 -4.01 14.61 21.30
C ARG A 282 -4.90 13.81 22.23
N VAL A 283 -6.01 13.26 21.73
CA VAL A 283 -7.00 12.54 22.54
C VAL A 283 -6.57 11.09 22.73
N ASN A 284 -6.20 10.41 21.65
CA ASN A 284 -5.81 8.99 21.69
C ASN A 284 -4.43 8.78 22.32
N CYS A 285 -3.55 9.77 22.23
CA CYS A 285 -2.20 9.75 22.82
C CYS A 285 -2.12 10.52 24.13
N ALA A 286 -3.24 11.04 24.66
CA ALA A 286 -3.26 11.60 26.00
C ALA A 286 -2.78 10.51 26.97
N VAL A 287 -1.63 10.76 27.60
CA VAL A 287 -1.17 9.95 28.72
C VAL A 287 -2.27 10.07 29.77
N TYR A 288 -2.98 8.98 30.05
CA TYR A 288 -3.60 8.85 31.36
C TYR A 288 -2.42 8.94 32.33
N GLU A 289 -2.23 10.09 32.99
CA GLU A 289 -1.53 10.09 34.26
C GLU A 289 -2.22 8.99 35.06
N ILE A 290 -1.49 7.91 35.31
CA ILE A 290 -1.93 6.88 36.24
C ILE A 290 -1.87 7.61 37.58
N ASP A 291 -2.95 8.31 37.90
CA ASP A 291 -3.21 8.81 39.24
C ASP A 291 -3.12 7.59 40.16
N GLU A 292 -2.10 7.63 41.02
CA GLU A 292 -1.93 6.89 42.26
C GLU A 292 -2.65 5.54 42.32
N ILE A 293 -1.92 4.46 42.00
CA ILE A 293 -2.19 3.20 42.70
C ILE A 293 -1.80 3.43 44.15
N GLU A 294 -2.73 3.98 44.93
CA GLU A 294 -2.70 3.94 46.38
C GLU A 294 -2.53 2.47 46.80
N ASN A 295 -1.40 2.21 47.48
CA ASN A 295 -1.19 1.19 48.49
C ASN A 295 -2.15 -0.01 48.48
N VAL A 296 -1.76 -1.08 47.78
CA VAL A 296 -2.10 -2.45 48.20
C VAL A 296 -0.82 -3.26 48.30
N THR A 297 0.00 -2.95 49.29
CA THR A 297 0.91 -3.92 49.91
C THR A 297 0.38 -4.21 51.31
N GLU A 298 -0.48 -5.21 51.41
CA GLU A 298 -0.56 -6.19 52.49
C GLU A 298 -1.87 -6.99 52.32
N ILE A 299 -1.79 -8.12 51.62
CA ILE A 299 -2.59 -9.29 51.96
C ILE A 299 -1.66 -10.51 51.87
N GLU A 300 -1.32 -10.98 53.07
CA GLU A 300 -0.71 -12.27 53.51
C GLU A 300 0.71 -12.63 53.08
#